data_AF-A0A8E2W7Y9-F1
#
_entry.id   AF-A0A8E2W7Y9-F1
#
_cell.length_a   1.000
_cell.length_b   1.000
_cell.length_c   1.000
_cell.angle_alpha   90.00
_cell.angle_beta   90.00
_cell.angle_gamma   90.00
#
_symmetry.space_group_name_H-M   'P 1'
#
loop_
_entity.id
_entity.type
_entity.pdbx_description
1 polymer ?
#
loop_
_entity_poly.entity_id
_entity_poly.type
_entity_poly.pdbx_seq_one_letter_code
_entity_poly.pdbx_strand_id
1 'polypeptide(L)'
;MAGFGTGALCTGICNNILRRSLSQERLTTLACIACAACCLSLALTPSLAVAAIALALGGAGWVVTWTGLDVSVQLSSPRWVVGRTLSIYSALSSGGIAAGSWLWGTVAENYSLTVALESSAGALLLVAFTGLRLPIRQWKDSDQDPLGFETPAVAVDLKSRSGPIVVKIEYLIPETNVEALLEQMRERRRVQSRVGARHWNLQRDLQEPSQWTETFRTPTWMDYLRLNHRLTAADMELDQRLLELNLGELPPRTRLSIERPTGATRKRDQPTGFFFRR
;
A
#
# COMPACT_ATOMS: atom_id res chain seq x y z
N MET A 1 13.02 29.45 -18.80
CA MET A 1 12.19 28.32 -19.26
C MET A 1 13.03 27.11 -19.66
N ALA A 2 13.93 27.21 -20.64
CA ALA A 2 14.76 26.06 -21.08
C ALA A 2 15.53 25.38 -19.92
N GLY A 3 16.17 26.15 -19.04
CA GLY A 3 16.89 25.62 -17.88
C GLY A 3 16.02 24.76 -16.94
N PHE A 4 14.78 25.20 -16.68
CA PHE A 4 13.83 24.44 -15.84
C PHE A 4 13.49 23.07 -16.45
N GLY A 5 13.23 23.03 -17.76
CA GLY A 5 12.96 21.79 -18.48
C GLY A 5 14.16 20.83 -18.51
N THR A 6 15.37 21.35 -18.70
CA THR A 6 16.59 20.54 -18.65
C THR A 6 16.79 19.90 -17.29
N GLY A 7 16.64 20.67 -16.21
CA GLY A 7 16.73 20.14 -14.84
C GLY A 7 15.68 19.07 -14.54
N ALA A 8 14.44 19.28 -14.97
CA ALA A 8 13.36 18.32 -14.85
C ALA A 8 13.66 16.98 -15.57
N LEU A 9 14.18 17.04 -16.80
CA LEU A 9 14.53 15.85 -17.59
C LEU A 9 15.70 15.09 -16.97
N CYS A 10 16.79 15.79 -16.60
CA CYS A 10 17.94 15.17 -15.95
C CYS A 10 17.53 14.43 -14.67
N THR A 11 16.67 15.04 -13.86
CA THR A 11 16.16 14.41 -12.64
C THR A 11 15.27 13.21 -12.94
N GLY A 12 14.41 13.26 -13.95
CA GLY A 12 13.59 12.11 -14.34
C GLY A 12 14.42 10.87 -14.65
N ILE A 13 15.55 11.03 -15.33
CA ILE A 13 16.48 9.94 -15.67
C ILE A 13 17.23 9.44 -14.41
N CYS A 14 17.69 10.36 -13.56
CA CYS A 14 18.46 10.03 -12.35
C CYS A 14 17.60 9.63 -11.15
N ASN A 15 16.26 9.73 -11.24
CA ASN A 15 15.33 9.55 -10.12
C ASN A 15 15.49 8.20 -9.42
N ASN A 16 15.73 7.14 -10.19
CA ASN A 16 15.90 5.78 -9.66
C ASN A 16 17.18 5.63 -8.82
N ILE A 17 18.25 6.32 -9.19
CA ILE A 17 19.51 6.33 -8.43
C ILE A 17 19.32 7.15 -7.15
N LEU A 18 18.72 8.33 -7.26
CA LEU A 18 18.49 9.25 -6.15
C LEU A 18 17.60 8.64 -5.07
N ARG A 19 16.58 7.87 -5.46
CA ARG A 19 15.69 7.14 -4.54
C ARG A 19 16.31 5.90 -3.91
N ARG A 20 17.38 5.35 -4.50
CA ARG A 20 18.12 4.22 -3.91
C ARG A 20 19.14 4.68 -2.87
N SER A 21 19.69 5.89 -3.03
CA SER A 21 20.72 6.42 -2.13
C SER A 21 20.18 7.27 -1.00
N LEU A 22 19.00 7.89 -1.15
CA LEU A 22 18.41 8.81 -0.17
C LEU A 22 17.00 8.38 0.23
N SER A 23 16.65 8.57 1.50
CA SER A 23 15.27 8.42 1.96
C SER A 23 14.38 9.46 1.27
N GLN A 24 13.11 9.11 1.05
CA GLN A 24 12.15 10.00 0.39
C GLN A 24 12.02 11.36 1.09
N GLU A 25 12.13 11.40 2.41
CA GLU A 25 12.09 12.63 3.22
C GLU A 25 13.30 13.55 2.97
N ARG A 26 14.50 12.97 2.88
CA ARG A 26 15.72 13.74 2.57
C ARG A 26 15.64 14.28 1.14
N LEU A 27 15.08 13.48 0.24
CA LEU A 27 14.87 13.84 -1.15
C LEU A 27 13.93 15.06 -1.29
N THR A 28 12.79 15.05 -0.60
CA THR A 28 11.82 16.16 -0.60
C THR A 28 12.38 17.40 0.10
N THR A 29 13.10 17.23 1.21
CA THR A 29 13.76 18.35 1.91
C THR A 29 14.80 19.04 1.02
N LEU A 30 15.69 18.27 0.39
CA LEU A 30 16.70 18.80 -0.53
C LEU A 30 16.06 19.50 -1.73
N ALA A 31 14.96 18.95 -2.25
CA ALA A 31 14.20 19.55 -3.33
C ALA A 31 13.57 20.90 -2.91
N CYS A 32 12.96 20.99 -1.72
CA CYS A 32 12.41 22.24 -1.20
C CYS A 32 13.51 23.31 -1.01
N ILE A 33 14.69 22.92 -0.50
CA ILE A 33 15.84 23.83 -0.35
C ILE A 33 16.32 24.31 -1.72
N ALA A 34 16.43 23.42 -2.72
CA ALA A 34 16.82 23.78 -4.08
C ALA A 34 15.83 24.74 -4.74
N CYS A 35 14.53 24.53 -4.55
CA CYS A 35 13.49 25.44 -5.02
C CYS A 35 13.54 26.80 -4.31
N ALA A 36 13.77 26.83 -2.99
CA ALA A 36 13.91 28.08 -2.24
C ALA A 36 15.13 28.88 -2.69
N ALA A 37 16.27 28.22 -2.88
CA ALA A 37 17.48 28.82 -3.42
C ALA A 37 17.26 29.37 -4.84
N CYS A 38 16.47 28.69 -5.67
CA CYS A 38 16.07 29.19 -6.98
C CYS A 38 15.26 30.49 -6.88
N CYS A 39 14.23 30.53 -6.02
CA CYS A 39 13.41 31.73 -5.82
C CYS A 39 14.23 32.93 -5.33
N LEU A 40 15.12 32.72 -4.34
CA LEU A 40 16.03 33.76 -3.83
C LEU A 40 17.01 34.25 -4.90
N SER A 41 17.58 33.32 -5.68
CA SER A 41 18.53 33.68 -6.75
C SER A 41 17.86 34.55 -7.82
N LEU A 42 16.61 34.24 -8.18
CA LEU A 42 15.83 35.04 -9.13
C LEU A 42 15.43 36.41 -8.56
N ALA A 43 15.20 36.51 -7.25
CA ALA A 43 14.88 37.78 -6.60
C ALA A 43 16.07 38.75 -6.56
N LEU A 44 17.28 38.21 -6.36
CA LEU A 44 18.49 38.99 -6.10
C LEU A 44 19.38 39.23 -7.33
N THR A 45 19.28 38.40 -8.37
CA THR A 45 20.26 38.39 -9.47
C THR A 45 19.62 38.68 -10.85
N PRO A 46 20.07 39.73 -11.58
CA PRO A 46 19.65 40.00 -12.96
C PRO A 46 20.36 39.14 -14.02
N SER A 47 21.36 38.34 -13.64
CA SER A 47 22.19 37.57 -14.58
C SER A 47 21.46 36.35 -15.15
N LEU A 48 21.39 36.28 -16.49
CA LEU A 48 20.74 35.20 -17.23
C LEU A 48 21.36 33.82 -16.95
N ALA A 49 22.69 33.76 -16.80
CA ALA A 49 23.39 32.49 -16.56
C ALA A 49 23.08 31.92 -15.17
N VAL A 50 23.05 32.77 -14.15
CA VAL A 50 22.71 32.39 -12.77
C VAL A 50 21.24 31.97 -12.70
N ALA A 51 20.35 32.73 -13.34
CA ALA A 51 18.94 32.39 -13.43
C ALA A 51 18.71 31.04 -14.14
N ALA A 52 19.47 30.73 -15.19
CA ALA A 52 19.35 29.46 -15.90
C ALA A 52 19.72 28.24 -15.03
N ILE A 53 20.83 28.34 -14.28
CA ILE A 53 21.28 27.29 -13.36
C ILE A 53 20.30 27.13 -12.20
N ALA A 54 19.87 28.25 -11.61
CA ALA A 54 18.87 28.27 -10.53
C ALA A 54 17.57 27.59 -10.97
N LEU A 55 17.05 27.94 -12.16
CA LEU A 55 15.86 27.32 -12.72
C LEU A 55 16.04 25.82 -12.97
N ALA A 56 17.23 25.37 -13.39
CA ALA A 56 17.51 23.95 -13.55
C ALA A 56 17.45 23.20 -12.21
N LEU A 57 18.01 23.76 -11.14
CA LEU A 57 17.92 23.18 -9.80
C LEU A 57 16.48 23.19 -9.26
N GLY A 58 15.74 24.27 -9.49
CA GLY A 58 14.32 24.34 -9.14
C GLY A 58 13.46 23.31 -9.89
N GLY A 59 13.69 23.13 -11.20
CA GLY A 59 13.00 22.13 -12.00
C GLY A 59 13.32 20.70 -11.58
N ALA A 60 14.59 20.44 -11.22
CA ALA A 60 15.00 19.18 -10.64
C ALA A 60 14.27 18.88 -9.31
N GLY A 61 14.23 19.84 -8.39
CA GLY A 61 13.54 19.70 -7.11
C GLY A 61 12.03 19.47 -7.27
N TRP A 62 11.41 20.23 -8.17
CA TRP A 62 9.98 20.10 -8.48
C TRP A 62 9.60 18.68 -8.93
N VAL A 63 10.32 18.11 -9.91
CA VAL A 63 10.01 16.77 -10.45
C VAL A 63 10.22 15.67 -9.42
N VAL A 64 11.29 15.75 -8.63
CA VAL A 64 11.57 14.78 -7.55
C VAL A 64 10.44 14.74 -6.52
N THR A 65 9.97 15.92 -6.12
CA THR A 65 8.92 16.04 -5.12
C THR A 65 7.59 15.54 -5.66
N TRP A 66 7.22 16.00 -6.86
CA TRP A 66 5.98 15.62 -7.52
C TRP A 66 5.86 14.11 -7.73
N THR A 67 6.89 13.50 -8.33
CA THR A 67 6.92 12.05 -8.55
C THR A 67 6.98 11.27 -7.24
N GLY A 68 7.56 11.85 -6.18
CA GLY A 68 7.65 11.23 -4.86
C GLY A 68 6.32 11.18 -4.14
N LEU A 69 5.57 12.26 -4.18
CA LEU A 69 4.23 12.35 -3.64
C LEU A 69 3.29 11.39 -4.37
N ASP A 70 3.33 11.35 -5.71
CA ASP A 70 2.52 10.42 -6.51
C ASP A 70 2.75 8.96 -6.11
N VAL A 71 4.01 8.54 -6.03
CA VAL A 71 4.38 7.17 -5.62
C VAL A 71 3.97 6.91 -4.17
N SER A 72 4.16 7.88 -3.26
CA SER A 72 3.77 7.73 -1.85
C SER A 72 2.27 7.57 -1.68
N VAL A 73 1.46 8.36 -2.40
CA VAL A 73 0.00 8.24 -2.40
C VAL A 73 -0.42 6.88 -2.95
N GLN A 74 0.21 6.41 -4.03
CA GLN A 74 -0.07 5.10 -4.61
C GLN A 74 0.27 3.94 -3.66
N LEU A 75 1.41 4.02 -2.97
CA LEU A 75 1.86 2.99 -2.02
C LEU A 75 1.06 3.00 -0.72
N SER A 76 0.62 4.17 -0.25
CA SER A 76 -0.20 4.31 0.97
C SER A 76 -1.67 3.92 0.73
N SER A 77 -2.10 3.87 -0.53
CA SER A 77 -3.48 3.55 -0.89
C SER A 77 -3.68 2.04 -1.10
N PRO A 78 -4.69 1.42 -0.47
CA PRO A 78 -5.06 0.05 -0.77
C PRO A 78 -5.40 -0.13 -2.26
N ARG A 79 -4.87 -1.19 -2.89
CA ARG A 79 -5.01 -1.47 -4.34
C ARG A 79 -6.44 -1.41 -4.88
N TRP A 80 -7.46 -1.61 -4.04
CA TRP A 80 -8.87 -1.59 -4.42
C TRP A 80 -9.51 -0.19 -4.44
N VAL A 81 -8.84 0.84 -3.88
CA VAL A 81 -9.30 2.25 -3.87
C VAL A 81 -8.33 3.20 -4.56
N VAL A 82 -7.13 2.75 -4.99
CA VAL A 82 -6.09 3.62 -5.57
C VAL A 82 -6.63 4.63 -6.59
N GLY A 83 -7.53 4.20 -7.47
CA GLY A 83 -8.15 5.10 -8.46
C GLY A 83 -8.89 6.29 -7.83
N ARG A 84 -9.71 6.05 -6.78
CA ARG A 84 -10.44 7.12 -6.09
C ARG A 84 -9.50 8.03 -5.30
N THR A 85 -8.50 7.46 -4.63
CA THR A 85 -7.51 8.25 -3.89
C THR A 85 -6.72 9.15 -4.83
N LEU A 86 -6.28 8.62 -5.99
CA LEU A 86 -5.52 9.39 -6.97
C LEU A 86 -6.36 10.51 -7.60
N SER A 87 -7.66 10.30 -7.82
CA SER A 87 -8.57 11.35 -8.28
C SER A 87 -8.71 12.48 -7.25
N ILE A 88 -8.91 12.16 -5.96
CA ILE A 88 -9.00 13.17 -4.89
C ILE A 88 -7.67 13.92 -4.75
N TYR A 89 -6.55 13.21 -4.76
CA TYR A 89 -5.22 13.80 -4.74
C TYR A 89 -5.01 14.74 -5.93
N SER A 90 -5.34 14.32 -7.15
CA SER A 90 -5.19 15.16 -8.35
C SER A 90 -6.08 16.41 -8.30
N ALA A 91 -7.31 16.29 -7.79
CA ALA A 91 -8.22 17.41 -7.61
C ALA A 91 -7.68 18.40 -6.57
N LEU A 92 -7.20 17.92 -5.42
CA LEU A 92 -6.60 18.75 -4.37
C LEU A 92 -5.30 19.41 -4.85
N SER A 93 -4.44 18.69 -5.57
CA SER A 93 -3.21 19.25 -6.15
C SER A 93 -3.51 20.35 -7.16
N SER A 94 -4.50 20.15 -8.03
CA SER A 94 -4.93 21.15 -9.00
C SER A 94 -5.54 22.38 -8.30
N GLY A 95 -6.37 22.16 -7.27
CA GLY A 95 -6.93 23.22 -6.43
C GLY A 95 -5.85 24.00 -5.69
N GLY A 96 -4.83 23.31 -5.17
CA GLY A 96 -3.68 23.92 -4.50
C GLY A 96 -2.83 24.78 -5.44
N ILE A 97 -2.57 24.31 -6.66
CA ILE A 97 -1.87 25.12 -7.69
C ILE A 97 -2.69 26.37 -8.01
N ALA A 98 -4.01 26.24 -8.20
CA ALA A 98 -4.87 27.38 -8.51
C ALA A 98 -4.90 28.41 -7.38
N ALA A 99 -5.13 27.96 -6.14
CA ALA A 99 -5.15 28.82 -4.96
C ALA A 99 -3.79 29.48 -4.70
N GLY A 100 -2.70 28.73 -4.84
CA GLY A 100 -1.34 29.25 -4.67
C GLY A 100 -0.95 30.26 -5.75
N SER A 101 -1.32 30.00 -7.01
CA SER A 101 -1.08 30.94 -8.12
C SER A 101 -1.86 32.23 -7.93
N TRP A 102 -3.11 32.15 -7.46
CA TRP A 102 -3.91 33.32 -7.12
C TRP A 102 -3.29 34.11 -5.98
N LEU A 103 -2.94 33.45 -4.87
CA LEU A 103 -2.33 34.09 -3.70
C LEU A 103 -1.03 34.83 -4.07
N TRP A 104 -0.09 34.14 -4.71
CA TRP A 104 1.19 34.76 -5.10
C TRP A 104 1.03 35.79 -6.20
N GLY A 105 0.06 35.63 -7.11
CA GLY A 105 -0.31 36.62 -8.11
C GLY A 105 -0.79 37.93 -7.47
N THR A 106 -1.71 37.85 -6.50
CA THR A 106 -2.21 39.01 -5.75
C THR A 106 -1.09 39.69 -4.95
N VAL A 107 -0.16 38.93 -4.36
CA VAL A 107 1.00 39.51 -3.65
C VAL A 107 1.95 40.22 -4.62
N ALA A 108 2.21 39.63 -5.79
CA ALA A 108 3.08 40.23 -6.80
C ALA A 108 2.49 41.52 -7.39
N GLU A 109 1.17 41.58 -7.56
CA GLU A 109 0.46 42.74 -8.11
C GLU A 109 0.37 43.91 -7.10
N ASN A 110 0.12 43.63 -5.82
CA ASN A 110 -0.07 44.69 -4.81
C ASN A 110 1.23 45.18 -4.15
N TYR A 111 2.26 44.34 -4.04
CA TYR A 111 3.51 44.70 -3.35
C TYR A 111 4.68 44.82 -4.33
N SER A 112 5.22 43.69 -4.78
CA SER A 112 6.32 43.62 -5.74
C SER A 112 6.64 42.14 -6.04
N LEU A 113 7.19 41.89 -7.21
CA LEU A 113 7.68 40.57 -7.61
C LEU A 113 8.77 40.04 -6.66
N THR A 114 9.65 40.93 -6.16
CA THR A 114 10.74 40.53 -5.24
C THR A 114 10.19 40.01 -3.92
N VAL A 115 9.20 40.71 -3.34
CA VAL A 115 8.56 40.30 -2.08
C VAL A 115 7.81 38.98 -2.24
N ALA A 116 7.16 38.76 -3.39
CA ALA A 116 6.48 37.50 -3.70
C ALA A 116 7.46 36.31 -3.80
N LEU A 117 8.65 36.52 -4.38
CA LEU A 117 9.68 35.48 -4.49
C LEU A 117 10.35 35.18 -3.15
N GLU A 118 10.65 36.19 -2.34
CA GLU A 118 11.24 36.03 -1.01
C GLU A 118 10.30 35.30 -0.05
N SER A 119 9.01 35.69 -0.04
CA SER A 119 7.99 35.02 0.77
C SER A 119 7.72 33.59 0.30
N SER A 120 7.75 33.32 -1.01
CA SER A 120 7.68 31.95 -1.55
C SER A 120 8.88 31.10 -1.11
N ALA A 121 10.09 31.67 -1.10
CA ALA A 121 11.28 30.98 -0.60
C ALA A 121 11.15 30.68 0.91
N GLY A 122 10.63 31.62 1.70
CA GLY A 122 10.33 31.41 3.12
C GLY A 122 9.32 30.28 3.34
N ALA A 123 8.24 30.24 2.56
CA ALA A 123 7.26 29.17 2.63
C ALA A 123 7.86 27.80 2.28
N LEU A 124 8.71 27.72 1.24
CA LEU A 124 9.40 26.48 0.87
C LEU A 124 10.37 26.00 1.95
N LEU A 125 11.08 26.90 2.62
CA LEU A 125 11.94 26.57 3.75
C LEU A 125 11.14 26.10 4.97
N LEU A 126 9.97 26.67 5.22
CA LEU A 126 9.07 26.20 6.28
C LEU A 126 8.59 24.78 6.00
N VAL A 127 8.22 24.48 4.75
CA VAL A 127 7.89 23.11 4.33
C VAL A 127 9.09 22.17 4.52
N ALA A 128 10.29 22.57 4.10
CA ALA A 128 11.50 21.78 4.33
C ALA A 128 11.75 21.51 5.82
N PHE A 129 11.54 22.52 6.67
CA PHE A 129 11.69 22.39 8.12
C PHE A 129 10.65 21.43 8.72
N THR A 130 9.39 21.48 8.27
CA THR A 130 8.37 20.51 8.70
C THR A 130 8.73 19.08 8.28
N GLY A 131 9.31 18.88 7.09
CA GLY A 131 9.79 17.58 6.62
C GLY A 131 10.97 17.02 7.42
N LEU A 132 11.79 17.88 8.03
CA LEU A 132 12.87 17.47 8.94
C LEU A 132 12.37 17.15 10.36
N ARG A 133 11.32 17.86 10.83
CA ARG A 133 10.76 17.72 12.18
C ARG A 133 9.73 16.58 12.30
N LEU A 134 8.96 16.33 11.25
CA LEU A 134 7.89 15.33 11.20
C LEU A 134 8.24 14.28 10.14
N PRO A 135 9.02 13.24 10.50
CA PRO A 135 9.31 12.17 9.56
C PRO A 135 8.00 11.52 9.11
N ILE A 136 7.84 11.43 7.78
CA ILE A 136 6.76 10.70 7.13
C ILE A 136 7.05 9.23 7.35
N ARG A 137 6.56 8.71 8.48
CA ARG A 137 6.65 7.29 8.84
C ARG A 137 6.18 6.47 7.65
N GLN A 138 7.11 5.74 7.04
CA GLN A 138 6.80 4.84 5.93
C GLN A 138 5.79 3.82 6.45
N TRP A 139 4.55 3.93 5.96
CA TRP A 139 3.51 2.95 6.24
C TRP A 139 4.01 1.61 5.73
N LYS A 140 4.47 0.77 6.66
CA LYS A 140 4.83 -0.61 6.37
C LYS A 140 3.50 -1.33 6.15
N ASP A 141 3.42 -2.24 5.18
CA ASP A 141 2.23 -3.11 4.96
C ASP A 141 1.73 -3.80 6.25
N SER A 142 2.55 -3.84 7.30
CA SER A 142 2.25 -4.35 8.64
C SER A 142 1.29 -3.49 9.49
N ASP A 143 1.13 -2.19 9.20
CA ASP A 143 0.29 -1.28 10.00
C ASP A 143 -1.20 -1.30 9.56
N GLN A 144 -1.55 -2.13 8.57
CA GLN A 144 -2.86 -2.11 7.92
C GLN A 144 -3.90 -3.04 8.58
N ASP A 145 -3.69 -3.50 9.82
CA ASP A 145 -4.70 -4.31 10.50
C ASP A 145 -5.12 -3.73 11.86
N PRO A 146 -6.28 -3.04 11.95
CA PRO A 146 -6.85 -2.64 13.25
C PRO A 146 -7.24 -3.85 14.13
N LEU A 147 -7.22 -5.07 13.59
CA LEU A 147 -7.55 -6.31 14.29
C LEU A 147 -6.31 -7.18 14.62
N GLY A 148 -5.10 -6.71 14.30
CA GLY A 148 -3.86 -7.35 14.76
C GLY A 148 -3.52 -8.69 14.09
N PHE A 149 -3.99 -8.96 12.86
CA PHE A 149 -3.56 -10.14 12.12
C PHE A 149 -2.08 -10.03 11.74
N GLU A 150 -1.22 -10.73 12.46
CA GLU A 150 0.17 -10.90 12.07
C GLU A 150 0.27 -11.95 10.96
N THR A 151 0.87 -11.55 9.83
CA THR A 151 1.11 -12.50 8.74
C THR A 151 2.03 -13.62 9.23
N PRO A 152 1.61 -14.89 9.16
CA PRO A 152 2.41 -15.98 9.68
C PRO A 152 3.74 -16.08 8.94
N ALA A 153 4.83 -16.32 9.68
CA ALA A 153 6.16 -16.46 9.11
C ALA A 153 6.22 -17.70 8.20
N VAL A 154 6.29 -17.49 6.88
CA VAL A 154 6.38 -18.57 5.90
C VAL A 154 7.85 -18.78 5.53
N ALA A 155 8.35 -20.02 5.67
CA ALA A 155 9.72 -20.38 5.31
C ALA A 155 9.98 -20.46 3.80
N VAL A 156 8.92 -20.38 2.98
CA VAL A 156 8.95 -20.44 1.51
C VAL A 156 8.67 -19.06 0.94
N ASP A 157 9.45 -18.65 -0.07
CA ASP A 157 9.21 -17.42 -0.81
C ASP A 157 7.91 -17.51 -1.64
N LEU A 158 6.81 -17.03 -1.05
CA LEU A 158 5.49 -17.03 -1.68
C LEU A 158 5.26 -15.71 -2.43
N LYS A 159 5.27 -15.79 -3.76
CA LYS A 159 4.71 -14.71 -4.60
C LYS A 159 3.21 -14.54 -4.30
N SER A 160 2.69 -13.32 -4.44
CA SER A 160 1.28 -13.01 -4.14
C SER A 160 0.26 -13.83 -4.95
N ARG A 161 0.65 -14.28 -6.15
CA ARG A 161 -0.14 -15.12 -7.06
C ARG A 161 0.05 -16.63 -6.85
N SER A 162 0.87 -17.03 -5.88
CA SER A 162 1.10 -18.43 -5.56
C SER A 162 -0.14 -19.03 -4.91
N GLY A 163 -0.54 -20.21 -5.34
CA GLY A 163 -1.67 -20.95 -4.78
C GLY A 163 -1.97 -22.18 -5.63
N PRO A 164 -3.02 -22.95 -5.30
CA PRO A 164 -3.96 -22.73 -4.19
C PRO A 164 -3.33 -22.86 -2.81
N ILE A 165 -3.76 -22.04 -1.85
CA ILE A 165 -3.35 -22.17 -0.45
C ILE A 165 -4.43 -22.95 0.29
N VAL A 166 -4.01 -23.97 1.03
CA VAL A 166 -4.85 -24.82 1.86
C VAL A 166 -4.54 -24.46 3.32
N VAL A 167 -5.57 -23.99 4.01
CA VAL A 167 -5.53 -23.70 5.44
C VAL A 167 -6.17 -24.87 6.16
N LYS A 168 -5.45 -25.42 7.13
CA LYS A 168 -5.95 -26.45 8.04
C LYS A 168 -5.89 -25.92 9.46
N ILE A 169 -6.98 -26.06 10.20
CA ILE A 169 -7.06 -25.66 11.60
C ILE A 169 -7.47 -26.90 12.40
N GLU A 170 -6.60 -27.30 13.33
CA GLU A 170 -6.78 -28.47 14.18
C GLU A 170 -7.34 -28.02 15.54
N TYR A 171 -8.50 -28.58 15.92
CA TYR A 171 -9.20 -28.33 17.18
C TYR A 171 -9.25 -29.62 18.02
N LEU A 172 -9.15 -29.49 19.34
CA LEU A 172 -9.30 -30.59 20.29
C LEU A 172 -10.57 -30.36 21.12
N ILE A 173 -11.67 -31.01 20.78
CA ILE A 173 -12.99 -30.74 21.36
C ILE A 173 -13.48 -31.97 22.13
N PRO A 174 -13.89 -31.85 23.41
CA PRO A 174 -14.45 -32.96 24.16
C PRO A 174 -15.81 -33.39 23.60
N GLU A 175 -16.17 -34.65 23.80
CA GLU A 175 -17.44 -35.19 23.29
C GLU A 175 -18.68 -34.46 23.83
N THR A 176 -18.59 -33.89 25.04
CA THR A 176 -19.65 -33.09 25.67
C THR A 176 -19.97 -31.81 24.90
N ASN A 177 -19.02 -31.27 24.14
CA ASN A 177 -19.14 -29.97 23.46
C ASN A 177 -19.38 -30.09 21.96
N VAL A 178 -19.60 -31.31 21.44
CA VAL A 178 -19.71 -31.57 19.99
C VAL A 178 -20.91 -30.83 19.38
N GLU A 179 -22.06 -30.81 20.03
CA GLU A 179 -23.24 -30.10 19.50
C GLU A 179 -23.00 -28.59 19.42
N ALA A 180 -22.40 -28.01 20.46
CA ALA A 180 -22.03 -26.59 20.50
C ALA A 180 -21.01 -26.25 19.39
N LEU A 181 -20.00 -27.11 19.20
CA LEU A 181 -19.02 -26.98 18.12
C LEU A 181 -19.71 -26.95 16.75
N LEU A 182 -20.61 -27.90 16.49
CA LEU A 182 -21.28 -28.01 15.19
C LEU A 182 -22.12 -26.77 14.88
N GLU A 183 -22.77 -26.17 15.88
CA GLU A 183 -23.51 -24.92 15.70
C GLU A 183 -22.58 -23.75 15.36
N GLN A 184 -21.50 -23.57 16.14
CA GLN A 184 -20.50 -22.52 15.87
C GLN A 184 -19.84 -22.69 14.50
N MET A 185 -19.56 -23.94 14.09
CA MET A 185 -18.96 -24.26 12.79
C MET A 185 -19.90 -23.96 11.61
N ARG A 186 -21.23 -24.03 11.80
CA ARG A 186 -22.20 -23.60 10.76
C ARG A 186 -22.10 -22.10 10.51
N GLU A 187 -21.96 -21.31 11.56
CA GLU A 187 -21.76 -19.87 11.44
C GLU A 187 -20.39 -19.54 10.87
N ARG A 188 -19.33 -20.21 11.35
CA ARG A 188 -17.97 -20.09 10.81
C ARG A 188 -17.92 -20.33 9.31
N ARG A 189 -18.59 -21.39 8.83
CA ARG A 189 -18.68 -21.70 7.39
C ARG A 189 -19.27 -20.53 6.59
N ARG A 190 -20.33 -19.89 7.10
CA ARG A 190 -20.97 -18.74 6.42
C ARG A 190 -20.03 -17.55 6.36
N VAL A 191 -19.40 -17.21 7.47
CA VAL A 191 -18.40 -16.12 7.57
C VAL A 191 -17.25 -16.36 6.61
N GLN A 192 -16.59 -17.53 6.69
CA GLN A 192 -15.45 -17.89 5.84
C GLN A 192 -15.82 -17.86 4.35
N SER A 193 -16.99 -18.38 3.98
CA SER A 193 -17.47 -18.35 2.60
C SER A 193 -17.73 -16.92 2.10
N ARG A 194 -18.24 -16.03 2.95
CA ARG A 194 -18.48 -14.61 2.64
C ARG A 194 -17.17 -13.87 2.33
N VAL A 195 -16.11 -14.15 3.07
CA VAL A 195 -14.82 -13.44 2.92
C VAL A 195 -13.94 -14.00 1.79
N GLY A 196 -14.28 -15.17 1.25
CA GLY A 196 -13.70 -15.72 0.02
C GLY A 196 -13.08 -17.12 0.14
N ALA A 197 -13.27 -17.81 1.27
CA ALA A 197 -12.86 -19.20 1.41
C ALA A 197 -13.66 -20.10 0.45
N ARG A 198 -12.98 -21.11 -0.11
CA ARG A 198 -13.58 -22.10 -1.00
C ARG A 198 -13.38 -23.51 -0.45
N HIS A 199 -14.25 -24.44 -0.83
CA HIS A 199 -14.16 -25.85 -0.43
C HIS A 199 -14.01 -26.03 1.08
N TRP A 200 -14.75 -25.25 1.86
CA TRP A 200 -14.77 -25.36 3.30
C TRP A 200 -15.32 -26.74 3.70
N ASN A 201 -14.59 -27.44 4.55
CA ASN A 201 -15.01 -28.70 5.14
C ASN A 201 -14.59 -28.76 6.61
N LEU A 202 -15.29 -29.62 7.34
CA LEU A 202 -14.99 -29.99 8.70
C LEU A 202 -14.91 -31.51 8.76
N GLN A 203 -13.82 -32.03 9.31
CA GLN A 203 -13.52 -33.45 9.38
C GLN A 203 -13.35 -33.83 10.84
N ARG A 204 -13.91 -34.97 11.24
CA ARG A 204 -13.67 -35.60 12.54
C ARG A 204 -12.64 -36.71 12.33
N ASP A 205 -11.63 -36.75 13.18
CA ASP A 205 -10.68 -37.86 13.16
C ASP A 205 -11.35 -39.15 13.64
N LEU A 206 -11.09 -40.27 12.95
CA LEU A 206 -11.69 -41.58 13.25
C LEU A 206 -10.86 -42.37 14.27
N GLN A 207 -9.57 -42.06 14.43
CA GLN A 207 -8.69 -42.65 15.42
C GLN A 207 -8.76 -41.89 16.74
N GLU A 208 -8.90 -40.57 16.68
CA GLU A 208 -9.02 -39.70 17.85
C GLU A 208 -10.30 -38.86 17.78
N PRO A 209 -11.45 -39.34 18.31
CA PRO A 209 -12.75 -38.70 18.13
C PRO A 209 -12.89 -37.28 18.69
N SER A 210 -11.94 -36.84 19.53
CA SER A 210 -11.82 -35.48 20.06
C SER A 210 -11.13 -34.52 19.11
N GLN A 211 -10.43 -35.01 18.07
CA GLN A 211 -9.75 -34.18 17.09
C GLN A 211 -10.68 -33.82 15.92
N TRP A 212 -10.76 -32.53 15.64
CA TRP A 212 -11.53 -31.98 14.53
C TRP A 212 -10.62 -31.11 13.66
N THR A 213 -10.69 -31.29 12.34
CA THR A 213 -9.91 -30.52 11.38
C THR A 213 -10.85 -29.72 10.48
N GLU A 214 -10.74 -28.40 10.52
CA GLU A 214 -11.33 -27.51 9.52
C GLU A 214 -10.35 -27.32 8.38
N THR A 215 -10.80 -27.51 7.14
CA THR A 215 -9.99 -27.20 5.95
C THR A 215 -10.74 -26.27 5.01
N PHE A 216 -10.04 -25.25 4.51
CA PHE A 216 -10.54 -24.43 3.41
C PHE A 216 -9.40 -24.02 2.47
N ARG A 217 -9.78 -23.57 1.27
CA ARG A 217 -8.84 -23.19 0.22
C ARG A 217 -9.03 -21.74 -0.19
N THR A 218 -7.93 -21.06 -0.47
CA THR A 218 -7.93 -19.77 -1.16
C THR A 218 -7.17 -19.90 -2.49
N PRO A 219 -7.61 -19.19 -3.55
CA PRO A 219 -6.98 -19.33 -4.87
C PRO A 219 -5.51 -18.89 -4.89
N THR A 220 -5.18 -17.85 -4.14
CA THR A 220 -3.81 -17.29 -4.06
C THR A 220 -3.45 -16.88 -2.64
N TRP A 221 -2.14 -16.69 -2.39
CA TRP A 221 -1.62 -16.13 -1.16
C TRP A 221 -2.21 -14.74 -0.85
N MET A 222 -2.36 -13.89 -1.88
CA MET A 222 -3.01 -12.60 -1.70
C MET A 222 -4.47 -12.73 -1.28
N ASP A 223 -5.19 -13.74 -1.77
CA ASP A 223 -6.57 -13.99 -1.36
C ASP A 223 -6.67 -14.47 0.09
N TYR A 224 -5.68 -15.24 0.58
CA TYR A 224 -5.59 -15.60 2.00
C TYR A 224 -5.37 -14.35 2.89
N LEU A 225 -4.42 -13.49 2.54
CA LEU A 225 -4.19 -12.25 3.29
C LEU A 225 -5.44 -11.36 3.30
N ARG A 226 -6.07 -11.18 2.14
CA ARG A 226 -7.32 -10.40 2.01
C ARG A 226 -8.48 -10.98 2.79
N LEU A 227 -8.55 -12.30 2.88
CA LEU A 227 -9.60 -12.98 3.63
C LEU A 227 -9.54 -12.55 5.09
N ASN A 228 -8.35 -12.60 5.72
CA ASN A 228 -8.19 -12.21 7.12
C ASN A 228 -8.46 -10.72 7.35
N HIS A 229 -8.03 -9.84 6.45
CA HIS A 229 -8.35 -8.40 6.53
C HIS A 229 -9.83 -8.04 6.37
N ARG A 230 -10.66 -8.95 5.84
CA ARG A 230 -12.11 -8.73 5.67
C ARG A 230 -12.93 -9.23 6.85
N LEU A 231 -12.31 -9.91 7.81
CA LEU A 231 -12.97 -10.34 9.03
C LEU A 231 -13.31 -9.12 9.88
N THR A 232 -14.49 -9.17 10.49
CA THR A 232 -14.99 -8.13 11.39
C THR A 232 -14.73 -8.51 12.84
N ALA A 233 -14.82 -7.55 13.77
CA ALA A 233 -14.68 -7.83 15.21
C ALA A 233 -15.69 -8.89 15.70
N ALA A 234 -16.92 -8.89 15.16
CA ALA A 234 -17.93 -9.91 15.45
C ALA A 234 -17.51 -11.31 14.95
N ASP A 235 -16.78 -11.38 13.83
CA ASP A 235 -16.26 -12.65 13.31
C ASP A 235 -15.12 -13.20 14.21
N MET A 236 -14.33 -12.32 14.83
CA MET A 236 -13.28 -12.72 15.79
C MET A 236 -13.85 -13.20 17.13
N GLU A 237 -15.01 -12.70 17.55
CA GLU A 237 -15.70 -13.22 18.73
C GLU A 237 -16.07 -14.70 18.55
N LEU A 238 -16.37 -15.11 17.31
CA LEU A 238 -16.60 -16.51 16.97
C LEU A 238 -15.32 -17.36 17.10
N ASP A 239 -14.15 -16.83 16.74
CA ASP A 239 -12.86 -17.48 17.01
C ASP A 239 -12.64 -17.66 18.52
N GLN A 240 -12.99 -16.66 19.34
CA GLN A 240 -12.85 -16.71 20.79
C GLN A 240 -13.79 -17.74 21.44
N ARG A 241 -15.05 -17.82 21.00
CA ARG A 241 -15.99 -18.87 21.47
C ARG A 241 -15.50 -20.28 21.11
N LEU A 242 -14.85 -20.45 19.96
CA LEU A 242 -14.27 -21.73 19.58
C LEU A 242 -13.02 -22.09 20.38
N LEU A 243 -12.24 -21.09 20.81
CA LEU A 243 -11.14 -21.27 21.75
C LEU A 243 -11.65 -21.74 23.11
N GLU A 244 -12.76 -21.21 23.62
CA GLU A 244 -13.37 -21.64 24.90
C GLU A 244 -13.86 -23.10 24.89
N LEU A 245 -14.24 -23.61 23.71
CA LEU A 245 -14.65 -25.01 23.54
C LEU A 245 -13.48 -25.98 23.41
N ASN A 246 -12.26 -25.47 23.19
CA ASN A 246 -11.05 -26.25 22.98
C ASN A 246 -10.50 -26.77 24.31
N LEU A 247 -10.17 -28.05 24.37
CA LEU A 247 -9.67 -28.75 25.56
C LEU A 247 -8.17 -28.47 25.80
N GLY A 248 -7.44 -28.08 24.76
CA GLY A 248 -6.00 -27.83 24.84
C GLY A 248 -5.67 -26.46 25.43
N GLU A 249 -4.65 -26.39 26.30
CA GLU A 249 -4.08 -25.13 26.80
C GLU A 249 -3.44 -24.27 25.68
N LEU A 250 -3.19 -24.88 24.52
CA LEU A 250 -2.62 -24.23 23.34
C LEU A 250 -3.73 -23.84 22.35
N PRO A 251 -3.62 -22.67 21.71
CA PRO A 251 -4.56 -22.26 20.67
C PRO A 251 -4.58 -23.28 19.52
N PRO A 252 -5.71 -23.38 18.79
CA PRO A 252 -5.86 -24.33 17.70
C PRO A 252 -4.75 -24.16 16.66
N ARG A 253 -4.12 -25.26 16.28
CA ARG A 253 -2.94 -25.22 15.41
C ARG A 253 -3.37 -24.94 13.98
N THR A 254 -2.97 -23.77 13.47
CA THR A 254 -3.19 -23.41 12.07
C THR A 254 -1.98 -23.84 11.24
N ARG A 255 -2.21 -24.68 10.23
CA ARG A 255 -1.22 -25.11 9.26
C ARG A 255 -1.57 -24.58 7.88
N LEU A 256 -0.60 -23.89 7.28
CA LEU A 256 -0.69 -23.39 5.91
C LEU A 256 0.11 -24.30 4.99
N SER A 257 -0.50 -24.69 3.87
CA SER A 257 0.14 -25.50 2.85
C SER A 257 -0.21 -24.97 1.46
N ILE A 258 0.69 -25.14 0.50
CA ILE A 258 0.44 -24.80 -0.90
C ILE A 258 0.19 -26.08 -1.68
N GLU A 259 -0.94 -26.17 -2.36
CA GLU A 259 -1.27 -27.30 -3.20
C GLU A 259 -0.40 -27.27 -4.47
N ARG A 260 0.33 -28.35 -4.72
CA ARG A 260 1.12 -28.54 -5.93
C ARG A 260 0.55 -29.73 -6.69
N PRO A 261 -0.07 -29.52 -7.87
CA PRO A 261 -0.52 -30.65 -8.66
C PRO A 261 0.70 -31.48 -9.11
N THR A 262 0.60 -32.80 -8.98
CA THR A 262 1.62 -33.75 -9.43
C THR A 262 1.53 -34.04 -10.94
N GLY A 263 0.46 -33.59 -11.60
CA GLY A 263 0.29 -33.70 -13.04
C GLY A 263 1.15 -32.70 -13.81
N ALA A 264 1.67 -33.12 -14.97
CA ALA A 264 2.35 -32.23 -15.91
C ALA A 264 1.47 -31.00 -16.18
N THR A 265 2.04 -29.80 -16.06
CA THR A 265 1.36 -28.54 -16.33
C THR A 265 0.79 -28.55 -17.74
N ARG A 266 -0.50 -28.87 -17.89
CA ARG A 266 -1.20 -28.69 -19.16
C ARG A 266 -1.33 -27.20 -19.37
N LYS A 267 -0.44 -26.66 -20.22
CA LYS A 267 -0.47 -25.27 -20.68
C LYS A 267 -1.88 -25.04 -21.22
N ARG A 268 -2.65 -24.19 -20.53
CA ARG A 268 -4.04 -23.87 -20.88
C ARG A 268 -4.06 -23.41 -22.34
N ASP A 269 -4.82 -24.13 -23.17
CA ASP A 269 -4.94 -23.85 -24.61
C ASP A 269 -5.27 -22.37 -24.82
N GLN A 270 -4.53 -21.74 -25.74
CA GLN A 270 -4.87 -20.42 -26.28
C GLN A 270 -6.30 -20.47 -26.82
N PRO A 271 -7.13 -19.44 -26.61
CA PRO A 271 -8.43 -19.37 -27.26
C PRO A 271 -8.20 -19.36 -28.78
N THR A 272 -8.67 -20.41 -29.45
CA THR A 272 -8.67 -20.54 -30.90
C THR A 272 -9.37 -19.31 -31.48
N GLY A 273 -8.63 -18.48 -32.20
CA GLY A 273 -9.19 -17.33 -32.90
C GLY A 273 -10.27 -17.81 -33.87
N PHE A 274 -11.52 -17.45 -33.59
CA PHE A 274 -12.62 -17.62 -34.51
C PHE A 274 -12.40 -16.67 -35.70
N PHE A 275 -11.77 -17.17 -36.76
CA PHE A 275 -11.76 -16.51 -38.07
C PHE A 275 -13.14 -16.71 -38.72
N PHE A 276 -13.94 -15.66 -38.78
CA PHE A 276 -15.05 -15.58 -39.72
C PHE A 276 -14.47 -15.28 -41.12
N ARG A 277 -14.57 -16.22 -42.05
CA ARG A 277 -14.36 -15.97 -43.49
C ARG A 277 -15.63 -15.30 -44.04
N ARG A 278 -15.40 -14.26 -44.86
CA ARG A 278 -16.38 -13.61 -45.73
C ARG A 278 -16.97 -14.57 -46.74
#